data_AF-A0A840PD27-F1
#
_entry.id   AF-A0A840PD27-F1
#
_cell.length_a   1.000
_cell.length_b   1.000
_cell.length_c   1.000
_cell.angle_alpha   90.00
_cell.angle_beta   90.00
_cell.angle_gamma   90.00
#
_symmetry.space_group_name_H-M   'P 1'
#
loop_
_entity.id
_entity.type
_entity.pdbx_description
1 polymer ?
#
loop_
_entity_poly.entity_id
_entity_poly.type
_entity_poly.pdbx_seq_one_letter_code
_entity_poly.pdbx_strand_id
1 'polypeptide(L)'
;MSDPTTGTRRTAGLVLPAMLTALALAGCGGVGEGAQSAQNAQSARPAAPSPSPSPSQASQSPSPTPTPSPAVTAADGSDPEACTDGNCEIAVSEPVTIRFEIPDGPAKLTLTKVGENEVGYKVTSANSRASGEASGDGSGCVVVFYSGGSSSSCGRAGKPPRERKGAVVLQVVAGAEGTAILRLVSA
;
A
#
# COMPACT_ATOMS: atom_id res chain seq x y z
N MET A 1 -20.68 -12.69 -49.69
CA MET A 1 -20.20 -12.51 -48.30
C MET A 1 -18.70 -12.60 -48.36
N SER A 2 -18.05 -11.61 -47.76
CA SER A 2 -16.72 -11.10 -48.08
C SER A 2 -15.54 -12.02 -47.73
N ASP A 3 -14.40 -11.64 -48.30
CA ASP A 3 -13.10 -12.30 -48.48
C ASP A 3 -12.46 -13.09 -47.32
N PRO A 4 -11.83 -14.24 -47.62
CA PRO A 4 -10.71 -14.77 -46.85
C PRO A 4 -9.36 -14.26 -47.37
N THR A 5 -8.67 -13.51 -46.52
CA THR A 5 -7.29 -13.03 -46.65
C THR A 5 -6.31 -14.17 -46.97
N THR A 6 -5.76 -14.18 -48.19
CA THR A 6 -4.62 -15.03 -48.56
C THR A 6 -3.40 -14.15 -48.80
N GLY A 7 -2.46 -14.16 -47.84
CA GLY A 7 -1.19 -13.46 -47.91
C GLY A 7 -0.06 -14.35 -47.43
N THR A 8 0.36 -15.27 -48.29
CA THR A 8 1.55 -16.10 -48.13
C THR A 8 2.81 -15.24 -48.08
N ARG A 9 3.58 -15.31 -46.99
CA ARG A 9 5.03 -15.04 -47.04
C ARG A 9 5.79 -16.15 -46.32
N ARG A 10 6.64 -16.81 -47.11
CA ARG A 10 7.61 -17.82 -46.71
C ARG A 10 8.72 -17.14 -45.91
N THR A 11 9.01 -17.64 -44.71
CA THR A 11 10.27 -17.37 -44.03
C THR A 11 10.91 -18.71 -43.70
N ALA A 12 12.05 -18.94 -44.35
CA ALA A 12 12.93 -20.06 -44.13
C ALA A 12 13.82 -19.80 -42.90
N GLY A 13 14.08 -20.86 -42.13
CA GLY A 13 15.30 -21.09 -41.38
C GLY A 13 15.57 -20.21 -40.15
N LEU A 14 15.50 -20.82 -38.96
CA LEU A 14 16.70 -21.25 -38.25
C LEU A 14 16.28 -22.00 -36.97
N VAL A 15 16.67 -23.27 -36.90
CA VAL A 15 16.56 -24.13 -35.72
C VAL A 15 17.78 -23.86 -34.84
N LEU A 16 17.55 -23.41 -33.61
CA LEU A 16 18.55 -23.33 -32.54
C LEU A 16 18.03 -24.17 -31.35
N PRO A 17 18.69 -25.30 -31.01
CA PRO A 17 18.26 -26.14 -29.89
C PRO A 17 18.99 -25.78 -28.57
N ALA A 18 18.23 -25.97 -27.49
CA ALA A 18 18.61 -26.38 -26.14
C ALA A 18 19.70 -25.58 -25.38
N MET A 19 19.28 -24.89 -24.32
CA MET A 19 20.03 -24.90 -23.05
C MET A 19 19.12 -25.28 -21.89
N LEU A 20 19.49 -26.41 -21.28
CA LEU A 20 19.00 -26.97 -20.04
C LEU A 20 19.57 -26.15 -18.87
N THR A 21 18.74 -25.62 -17.99
CA THR A 21 19.19 -25.14 -16.67
C THR A 21 18.28 -25.72 -15.59
N ALA A 22 18.80 -26.73 -14.90
CA ALA A 22 18.24 -27.27 -13.68
C ALA A 22 18.42 -26.23 -12.55
N LEU A 23 17.33 -25.88 -11.85
CA LEU A 23 17.41 -25.07 -10.63
C LEU A 23 17.30 -25.98 -9.41
N ALA A 24 18.31 -25.89 -8.55
CA ALA A 24 18.40 -26.57 -7.26
C ALA A 24 17.41 -25.97 -6.25
N LEU A 25 16.72 -26.84 -5.51
CA LEU A 25 15.89 -26.49 -4.37
C LEU A 25 16.78 -26.12 -3.17
N ALA A 26 16.73 -24.87 -2.74
CA ALA A 26 17.30 -24.41 -1.47
C ALA A 26 16.29 -24.64 -0.33
N GLY A 27 16.81 -25.13 0.80
CA GLY A 27 16.06 -25.70 1.91
C GLY A 27 15.24 -24.72 2.75
N CYS A 28 14.12 -25.25 3.25
CA CYS A 28 13.26 -24.63 4.24
C CYS A 28 13.82 -24.97 5.63
N GLY A 29 14.35 -23.96 6.34
CA GLY A 29 14.80 -24.06 7.72
C GLY A 29 13.61 -24.06 8.67
N GLY A 30 13.61 -25.01 9.60
CA GLY A 30 12.60 -25.12 10.65
C GLY A 30 12.77 -24.07 11.76
N VAL A 31 11.68 -23.81 12.47
CA VAL A 31 11.73 -23.27 13.82
C VAL A 31 10.79 -24.11 14.68
N GLY A 32 11.41 -24.76 15.67
CA GLY A 32 10.78 -25.62 16.64
C GLY A 32 10.13 -24.87 17.80
N GLU A 33 9.41 -25.69 18.55
CA GLU A 33 8.54 -25.41 19.68
C GLU A 33 9.10 -24.52 20.80
N GLY A 34 8.18 -23.88 21.53
CA GLY A 34 8.48 -23.19 22.78
C GLY A 34 7.23 -22.74 23.50
N ALA A 35 6.44 -23.70 23.98
CA ALA A 35 5.34 -23.49 24.92
C ALA A 35 5.85 -23.11 26.32
N GLN A 36 5.13 -22.21 26.99
CA GLN A 36 5.00 -22.08 28.46
C GLN A 36 3.88 -21.03 28.67
N SER A 37 2.62 -21.36 29.04
CA SER A 37 2.14 -21.99 30.29
C SER A 37 2.87 -21.38 31.50
N ALA A 38 2.27 -20.85 32.54
CA ALA A 38 0.96 -20.98 33.14
C ALA A 38 0.92 -19.92 34.29
N GLN A 39 -0.25 -19.43 34.74
CA GLN A 39 -0.86 -19.76 36.05
C GLN A 39 0.09 -19.53 37.24
N ASN A 40 -0.27 -18.97 38.38
CA ASN A 40 -1.49 -18.98 39.19
C ASN A 40 -1.11 -18.08 40.39
N ALA A 41 -1.95 -17.15 40.85
CA ALA A 41 -2.93 -17.37 41.92
C ALA A 41 -2.36 -17.73 43.30
N GLN A 42 -2.82 -16.95 44.30
CA GLN A 42 -3.44 -17.37 45.57
C GLN A 42 -2.85 -16.90 46.91
N SER A 43 -3.84 -16.56 47.77
CA SER A 43 -3.88 -16.51 49.25
C SER A 43 -3.61 -15.14 49.89
N ALA A 44 -4.61 -14.37 50.36
CA ALA A 44 -5.58 -14.54 51.48
C ALA A 44 -4.86 -14.53 52.86
N ARG A 45 -5.20 -13.76 53.93
CA ARG A 45 -6.38 -13.04 54.47
C ARG A 45 -5.89 -12.25 55.77
N PRO A 46 -6.73 -11.75 56.72
CA PRO A 46 -7.48 -10.47 56.85
C PRO A 46 -7.02 -9.46 57.96
N ALA A 47 -7.58 -8.23 57.92
CA ALA A 47 -8.37 -7.53 58.98
C ALA A 47 -7.98 -6.07 59.38
N ALA A 48 -8.87 -5.12 58.98
CA ALA A 48 -9.29 -3.83 59.60
C ALA A 48 -8.27 -2.68 59.86
N PRO A 49 -8.68 -1.39 60.02
CA PRO A 49 -9.97 -0.71 59.80
C PRO A 49 -9.93 0.43 58.74
N SER A 50 -11.10 0.97 58.39
CA SER A 50 -11.34 2.00 57.36
C SER A 50 -10.66 3.36 57.62
N PRO A 51 -9.98 3.93 56.61
CA PRO A 51 -9.73 5.37 56.53
C PRO A 51 -10.59 6.05 55.43
N SER A 52 -11.06 7.24 55.80
CA SER A 52 -11.67 8.36 55.05
C SER A 52 -11.57 8.36 53.50
N PRO A 53 -12.59 8.84 52.77
CA PRO A 53 -12.54 8.97 51.31
C PRO A 53 -11.46 9.97 50.88
N SER A 54 -10.37 9.46 50.31
CA SER A 54 -9.34 10.24 49.65
C SER A 54 -9.88 10.74 48.29
N PRO A 55 -9.61 11.98 47.89
CA PRO A 55 -10.09 12.52 46.62
C PRO A 55 -9.52 11.72 45.45
N SER A 56 -10.40 11.30 44.54
CA SER A 56 -10.08 10.64 43.28
C SER A 56 -8.94 11.35 42.56
N GLN A 57 -7.75 10.74 42.53
CA GLN A 57 -6.74 11.08 41.55
C GLN A 57 -7.32 10.71 40.19
N ALA A 58 -7.77 11.72 39.45
CA ALA A 58 -8.07 11.60 38.05
C ALA A 58 -6.85 11.00 37.35
N SER A 59 -7.00 9.77 36.85
CA SER A 59 -6.02 9.16 35.96
C SER A 59 -5.87 10.09 34.77
N GLN A 60 -4.74 10.78 34.69
CA GLN A 60 -4.40 11.58 33.53
C GLN A 60 -4.21 10.59 32.38
N SER A 61 -5.18 10.57 31.47
CA SER A 61 -5.04 9.88 30.18
C SER A 61 -3.78 10.40 29.51
N PRO A 62 -2.87 9.54 29.02
CA PRO A 62 -1.72 10.03 28.27
C PRO A 62 -2.22 10.84 27.08
N SER A 63 -1.77 12.09 27.00
CA SER A 63 -2.05 12.96 25.87
C SER A 63 -1.44 12.32 24.62
N PRO A 64 -2.16 12.22 23.49
CA PRO A 64 -1.58 11.66 22.27
C PRO A 64 -0.40 12.52 21.83
N THR A 65 0.79 11.91 21.74
CA THR A 65 1.97 12.54 21.15
C THR A 65 1.64 12.91 19.71
N PRO A 66 1.90 14.15 19.26
CA PRO A 66 1.64 14.53 17.88
C PRO A 66 2.52 13.71 16.93
N THR A 67 1.88 13.00 15.99
CA THR A 67 2.56 12.33 14.88
C THR A 67 3.31 13.37 14.05
N PRO A 68 4.56 13.11 13.64
CA PRO A 68 5.31 14.05 12.79
C PRO A 68 4.53 14.32 11.49
N SER A 69 4.27 15.60 11.22
CA SER A 69 3.68 16.04 9.95
C SER A 69 4.68 15.81 8.82
N PRO A 70 4.26 15.33 7.64
CA PRO A 70 5.15 15.21 6.50
C PRO A 70 5.69 16.59 6.10
N ALA A 71 6.97 16.64 5.73
CA ALA A 71 7.64 17.88 5.32
C ALA A 71 7.18 18.41 3.95
N VAL A 72 6.52 17.57 3.16
CA VAL A 72 5.96 17.94 1.86
C VAL A 72 4.49 18.30 2.04
N THR A 73 4.13 19.54 1.66
CA THR A 73 2.73 19.99 1.67
C THR A 73 1.99 19.38 0.47
N ALA A 74 1.03 18.53 0.76
CA ALA A 74 0.07 18.01 -0.20
C ALA A 74 -1.23 18.85 -0.16
N ALA A 75 -2.02 18.84 -1.24
CA ALA A 75 -3.20 19.71 -1.36
C ALA A 75 -4.23 19.46 -0.23
N ASP A 76 -4.42 18.20 0.13
CA ASP A 76 -5.35 17.75 1.15
C ASP A 76 -4.62 17.35 2.46
N GLY A 77 -3.36 17.78 2.60
CA GLY A 77 -2.54 17.49 3.78
C GLY A 77 -2.25 16.00 3.95
N SER A 78 -2.67 15.41 5.06
CA SER A 78 -2.43 14.00 5.40
C SER A 78 -3.71 13.22 5.70
N ASP A 79 -4.87 13.74 5.26
CA ASP A 79 -6.17 13.15 5.56
C ASP A 79 -6.51 12.02 4.58
N PRO A 80 -6.49 10.74 4.98
CA PRO A 80 -6.81 9.64 4.09
C PRO A 80 -8.27 9.64 3.62
N GLU A 81 -9.19 10.26 4.38
CA GLU A 81 -10.61 10.29 4.02
C GLU A 81 -10.89 11.25 2.85
N ALA A 82 -9.98 12.20 2.59
CA ALA A 82 -10.04 13.09 1.42
C ALA A 82 -10.02 12.31 0.10
N CYS A 83 -9.53 11.07 0.08
CA CYS A 83 -9.39 10.26 -1.12
C CYS A 83 -10.62 9.41 -1.48
N THR A 84 -11.70 9.49 -0.70
CA THR A 84 -12.86 8.59 -0.84
C THR A 84 -13.54 8.69 -2.21
N ASP A 85 -13.59 9.89 -2.79
CA ASP A 85 -14.19 10.16 -4.11
C ASP A 85 -13.23 9.90 -5.29
N GLY A 86 -12.00 9.45 -5.00
CA GLY A 86 -10.96 9.23 -6.00
C GLY A 86 -10.27 10.50 -6.49
N ASN A 87 -10.43 11.64 -5.80
CA ASN A 87 -9.75 12.90 -6.06
C ASN A 87 -9.07 13.45 -4.80
N CYS A 88 -7.76 13.24 -4.68
CA CYS A 88 -6.99 13.79 -3.57
C CYS A 88 -5.51 13.91 -3.91
N GLU A 89 -4.81 14.78 -3.20
CA GLU A 89 -3.36 14.76 -3.06
C GLU A 89 -3.01 14.84 -1.56
N ILE A 90 -2.46 13.74 -1.02
CA ILE A 90 -2.04 13.64 0.38
C ILE A 90 -0.57 13.26 0.54
N ALA A 91 0.02 13.64 1.66
CA ALA A 91 1.33 13.24 2.11
C ALA A 91 1.21 12.33 3.33
N VAL A 92 1.95 11.22 3.32
CA VAL A 92 1.97 10.26 4.43
C VAL A 92 3.40 9.91 4.82
N SER A 93 3.64 9.63 6.09
CA SER A 93 4.95 9.23 6.64
C SER A 93 5.00 7.77 7.08
N GLU A 94 3.85 7.10 7.13
CA GLU A 94 3.73 5.72 7.61
C GLU A 94 2.83 4.88 6.69
N PRO A 95 2.94 3.54 6.73
CA PRO A 95 2.00 2.64 6.08
C PRO A 95 0.54 2.95 6.48
N VAL A 96 -0.32 3.12 5.47
CA VAL A 96 -1.72 3.50 5.67
C VAL A 96 -2.62 2.72 4.72
N THR A 97 -3.89 2.61 5.06
CA THR A 97 -4.92 2.06 4.19
C THR A 97 -5.98 3.10 3.90
N ILE A 98 -6.27 3.31 2.62
CA ILE A 98 -7.16 4.33 2.08
C ILE A 98 -8.24 3.62 1.25
N ARG A 99 -9.49 4.06 1.40
CA ARG A 99 -10.62 3.62 0.60
C ARG A 99 -10.92 4.67 -0.46
N PHE A 100 -11.28 4.23 -1.66
CA PHE A 100 -11.58 5.10 -2.78
C PHE A 100 -12.42 4.36 -3.82
N GLU A 101 -13.11 5.11 -4.68
CA GLU A 101 -13.87 4.54 -5.80
C GLU A 101 -13.00 4.39 -7.06
N ILE A 102 -13.17 3.26 -7.76
CA ILE A 102 -12.66 3.02 -9.12
C ILE A 102 -13.84 2.70 -10.05
N PRO A 103 -13.65 2.62 -11.38
CA PRO A 103 -14.77 2.38 -12.31
C PRO A 103 -15.58 1.11 -12.02
N ASP A 104 -14.97 0.09 -11.42
CA ASP A 104 -15.63 -1.17 -11.04
C ASP A 104 -16.15 -1.20 -9.58
N GLY A 105 -16.23 -0.04 -8.92
CA GLY A 105 -16.73 0.12 -7.55
C GLY A 105 -15.63 0.35 -6.50
N PRO A 106 -15.90 0.03 -5.22
CA PRO A 106 -14.99 0.38 -4.13
C PRO A 106 -13.67 -0.39 -4.20
N ALA A 107 -12.59 0.32 -3.92
CA ALA A 107 -11.24 -0.20 -3.83
C ALA A 107 -10.56 0.17 -2.51
N LYS A 108 -9.53 -0.60 -2.19
CA LYS A 108 -8.67 -0.37 -1.03
C LYS A 108 -7.22 -0.26 -1.49
N LEU A 109 -6.60 0.88 -1.22
CA LEU A 109 -5.17 1.10 -1.38
C LEU A 109 -4.50 0.93 -0.01
N THR A 110 -3.49 0.09 0.06
CA THR A 110 -2.60 -0.04 1.21
C THR A 110 -1.21 0.37 0.77
N LEU A 111 -0.67 1.43 1.39
CA LEU A 111 0.76 1.71 1.33
C LEU A 111 1.45 0.73 2.27
N THR A 112 2.14 -0.24 1.71
CA THR A 112 2.79 -1.34 2.45
C THR A 112 4.15 -0.93 2.98
N LYS A 113 4.77 0.09 2.38
CA LYS A 113 6.07 0.61 2.76
C LYS A 113 6.12 2.11 2.50
N VAL A 114 6.62 2.88 3.46
CA VAL A 114 6.96 4.29 3.33
C VAL A 114 8.29 4.49 4.04
N GLY A 115 9.28 4.99 3.31
CA GLY A 115 10.64 5.16 3.81
C GLY A 115 11.39 6.20 2.98
N GLU A 116 12.62 6.52 3.38
CA GLU A 116 13.46 7.45 2.64
C GLU A 116 13.65 6.95 1.21
N ASN A 117 13.17 7.74 0.24
CA ASN A 117 13.24 7.42 -1.18
C ASN A 117 12.65 6.05 -1.52
N GLU A 118 11.71 5.56 -0.72
CA GLU A 118 11.09 4.27 -0.91
C GLU A 118 9.58 4.28 -0.64
N VAL A 119 8.83 3.64 -1.52
CA VAL A 119 7.39 3.43 -1.32
C VAL A 119 6.93 2.10 -1.92
N GLY A 120 6.02 1.44 -1.22
CA GLY A 120 5.36 0.21 -1.67
C GLY A 120 3.84 0.35 -1.55
N TYR A 121 3.12 -0.19 -2.53
CA TYR A 121 1.66 -0.14 -2.53
C TYR A 121 1.02 -1.44 -2.98
N LYS A 122 -0.23 -1.62 -2.55
CA LYS A 122 -1.15 -2.65 -2.99
C LYS A 122 -2.55 -2.08 -3.11
N VAL A 123 -3.20 -2.29 -4.25
CA VAL A 123 -4.62 -2.00 -4.46
C VAL A 123 -5.38 -3.31 -4.63
N THR A 124 -6.53 -3.40 -3.97
CA THR A 124 -7.47 -4.50 -4.09
C THR A 124 -8.89 -3.98 -4.27
N SER A 125 -9.61 -4.51 -5.25
CA SER A 125 -11.07 -4.41 -5.40
C SER A 125 -11.65 -5.79 -5.72
N ALA A 126 -12.96 -5.87 -5.98
CA ALA A 126 -13.61 -7.10 -6.39
C ALA A 126 -12.99 -7.69 -7.68
N ASN A 127 -12.67 -6.84 -8.64
CA ASN A 127 -12.25 -7.25 -10.00
C ASN A 127 -10.83 -6.84 -10.37
N SER A 128 -10.17 -5.99 -9.58
CA SER A 128 -8.85 -5.45 -9.88
C SER A 128 -7.85 -5.65 -8.73
N ARG A 129 -6.61 -5.92 -9.10
CA ARG A 129 -5.46 -5.97 -8.19
C ARG A 129 -4.28 -5.30 -8.86
N ALA A 130 -3.59 -4.45 -8.11
CA ALA A 130 -2.35 -3.83 -8.55
C ALA A 130 -1.39 -3.76 -7.36
N SER A 131 -0.11 -3.89 -7.61
CA SER A 131 0.92 -3.69 -6.59
C SER A 131 2.21 -3.27 -7.26
N GLY A 132 3.08 -2.62 -6.50
CA GLY A 132 4.39 -2.24 -6.96
C GLY A 132 5.17 -1.53 -5.87
N GLU A 133 6.46 -1.42 -6.12
CA GLU A 133 7.40 -0.75 -5.24
C GLU A 133 8.28 0.15 -6.09
N ALA A 134 8.70 1.26 -5.50
CA ALA A 134 9.64 2.19 -6.10
C ALA A 134 10.68 2.58 -5.06
N SER A 135 11.94 2.59 -5.50
CA SER A 135 13.09 2.96 -4.67
C SER A 135 14.04 3.87 -5.44
N GLY A 136 14.68 4.79 -4.73
CA GLY A 136 15.60 5.79 -5.27
C GLY A 136 14.96 7.19 -5.38
N ASP A 137 15.81 8.21 -5.50
CA ASP A 137 15.41 9.61 -5.42
C ASP A 137 14.30 9.96 -6.42
N GLY A 138 13.16 10.40 -5.87
CA GLY A 138 11.90 10.69 -6.56
C GLY A 138 11.47 9.59 -7.55
N SER A 139 11.66 8.35 -7.16
CA SER A 139 11.00 7.21 -7.78
C SER A 139 9.52 7.17 -7.39
N GLY A 140 8.71 6.47 -8.18
CA GLY A 140 7.29 6.32 -7.91
C GLY A 140 6.63 5.33 -8.86
N CYS A 141 5.35 5.09 -8.62
CA CYS A 141 4.50 4.26 -9.44
C CYS A 141 3.26 5.02 -9.90
N VAL A 142 2.76 4.68 -11.09
CA VAL A 142 1.48 5.13 -11.61
C VAL A 142 0.64 3.90 -11.94
N VAL A 143 -0.62 3.91 -11.49
CA VAL A 143 -1.62 2.91 -11.80
C VAL A 143 -2.80 3.61 -12.45
N VAL A 144 -3.34 3.02 -13.51
CA VAL A 144 -4.58 3.47 -14.13
C VAL A 144 -5.60 2.35 -14.03
N PHE A 145 -6.73 2.65 -13.40
CA PHE A 145 -7.88 1.76 -13.26
C PHE A 145 -8.90 2.10 -14.35
N TYR A 146 -9.29 1.10 -15.11
CA TYR A 146 -10.38 1.14 -16.08
C TYR A 146 -11.45 0.15 -15.65
N SER A 147 -12.59 0.15 -16.34
CA SER A 147 -13.53 -0.95 -16.13
C SER A 147 -12.94 -2.27 -16.66
N GLY A 148 -12.99 -3.31 -15.83
CA GLY A 148 -12.51 -4.65 -16.14
C GLY A 148 -11.00 -4.84 -16.01
N GLY A 149 -10.24 -3.84 -15.53
CA GLY A 149 -8.81 -4.04 -15.32
C GLY A 149 -8.00 -2.81 -14.92
N SER A 150 -6.69 -3.02 -14.76
CA SER A 150 -5.75 -1.95 -14.43
C SER A 150 -4.41 -2.15 -15.13
N SER A 151 -3.67 -1.06 -15.30
CA SER A 151 -2.29 -1.07 -15.77
C SER A 151 -1.42 -0.31 -14.78
N SER A 152 -0.23 -0.83 -14.48
CA SER A 152 0.74 -0.16 -13.58
C SER A 152 2.12 -0.03 -14.21
N SER A 153 2.85 0.99 -13.78
CA SER A 153 4.26 1.20 -14.12
C SER A 153 4.98 1.85 -12.94
N CYS A 154 6.23 1.46 -12.70
CA CYS A 154 7.07 2.03 -11.65
C CYS A 154 8.41 2.46 -12.26
N GLY A 155 8.99 3.54 -11.73
CA GLY A 155 10.24 4.11 -12.23
C GLY A 155 10.45 5.52 -11.70
N ARG A 156 11.07 6.39 -12.49
CA ARG A 156 11.20 7.81 -12.12
C ARG A 156 9.80 8.44 -12.06
N ALA A 157 9.47 9.09 -10.95
CA ALA A 157 8.20 9.79 -10.85
C ALA A 157 8.14 10.91 -11.90
N GLY A 158 7.05 10.89 -12.68
CA GLY A 158 6.73 11.94 -13.62
C GLY A 158 6.02 13.11 -12.95
N LYS A 159 5.47 14.01 -13.76
CA LYS A 159 4.56 15.07 -13.29
C LYS A 159 3.31 14.45 -12.64
N PRO A 160 2.58 15.22 -11.79
CA PRO A 160 1.27 14.81 -11.30
C PRO A 160 0.36 14.34 -12.44
N PRO A 161 -0.42 13.26 -12.23
CA PRO A 161 -1.34 12.76 -13.24
C PRO A 161 -2.43 13.80 -13.55
N ARG A 162 -3.00 13.71 -14.75
CA ARG A 162 -4.17 14.46 -15.17
C ARG A 162 -5.38 13.54 -15.22
N GLU A 163 -6.56 14.12 -15.09
CA GLU A 163 -7.84 13.44 -15.28
C GLU A 163 -7.88 12.66 -16.61
N ARG A 164 -8.52 11.49 -16.56
CA ARG A 164 -8.74 10.62 -17.72
C ARG A 164 -10.16 10.12 -17.71
N LYS A 165 -10.91 10.38 -18.79
CA LYS A 165 -12.30 9.96 -18.92
C LYS A 165 -12.45 8.44 -18.72
N GLY A 166 -13.35 8.05 -17.82
CA GLY A 166 -13.68 6.65 -17.54
C GLY A 166 -12.57 5.87 -16.83
N ALA A 167 -11.65 6.58 -16.17
CA ALA A 167 -10.54 5.99 -15.45
C ALA A 167 -10.25 6.73 -14.15
N VAL A 168 -9.62 6.02 -13.21
CA VAL A 168 -9.01 6.61 -12.01
C VAL A 168 -7.51 6.40 -12.11
N VAL A 169 -6.73 7.47 -11.91
CA VAL A 169 -5.27 7.43 -11.95
C VAL A 169 -4.73 7.60 -10.54
N LEU A 170 -4.03 6.57 -10.05
CA LEU A 170 -3.24 6.63 -8.83
C LEU A 170 -1.78 6.91 -9.20
N GLN A 171 -1.17 7.89 -8.55
CA GLN A 171 0.28 8.05 -8.51
C GLN A 171 0.74 7.98 -7.05
N VAL A 172 1.82 7.23 -6.81
CA VAL A 172 2.50 7.18 -5.51
C VAL A 172 3.97 7.50 -5.73
N VAL A 173 4.50 8.49 -5.02
CA VAL A 173 5.88 9.00 -5.18
C VAL A 173 6.61 8.93 -3.85
N ALA A 174 7.81 8.37 -3.85
CA ALA A 174 8.69 8.35 -2.69
C ALA A 174 9.37 9.72 -2.50
N GLY A 175 9.40 10.19 -1.25
CA GLY A 175 10.07 11.40 -0.81
C GLY A 175 11.37 11.12 -0.07
N ALA A 176 12.29 12.07 -0.12
CA ALA A 176 13.61 11.96 0.50
C ALA A 176 13.59 12.00 2.03
N GLU A 177 12.46 12.33 2.66
CA GLU A 177 12.35 12.50 4.11
C GLU A 177 11.50 11.41 4.79
N GLY A 178 11.44 10.22 4.19
CA GLY A 178 10.58 9.15 4.72
C GLY A 178 9.09 9.44 4.55
N THR A 179 8.73 10.23 3.54
CA THR A 179 7.35 10.56 3.20
C THR A 179 7.01 10.00 1.83
N ALA A 180 5.72 9.78 1.56
CA ALA A 180 5.20 9.48 0.25
C ALA A 180 4.09 10.46 -0.12
N ILE A 181 4.08 10.90 -1.37
CA ILE A 181 2.96 11.65 -1.95
C ILE A 181 2.07 10.70 -2.72
N LEU A 182 0.79 10.72 -2.37
CA LEU A 182 -0.26 9.97 -3.04
C LEU A 182 -1.16 10.96 -3.77
N ARG A 183 -1.42 10.68 -5.05
CA ARG A 183 -2.37 11.42 -5.87
C ARG A 183 -3.38 10.47 -6.47
N LEU A 184 -4.66 10.75 -6.25
CA LEU A 184 -5.76 10.11 -6.94
C LEU A 184 -6.47 11.18 -7.77
N VAL A 185 -6.76 10.84 -9.03
CA VAL A 185 -7.46 11.72 -9.94
C VAL A 185 -8.48 10.90 -10.74
N SER A 186 -9.75 11.27 -10.64
CA SER A 186 -10.89 10.75 -11.38
C SER A 186 -11.54 11.86 -12.22
N ALA A 187 -12.32 11.50 -13.24
CA ALA A 187 -12.92 12.43 -14.21
C ALA A 187 -14.45 12.36 -14.21
#